data_AF-S2DVS1-F1
#
_entry.id   AF-S2DVS1-F1
#
_cell.length_a   1.000
_cell.length_b   1.000
_cell.length_c   1.000
_cell.angle_alpha   90.00
_cell.angle_beta   90.00
_cell.angle_gamma   90.00
#
_symmetry.space_group_name_H-M   'P 1'
#
loop_
_entity.id
_entity.type
_entity.pdbx_description
1 polymer ?
#
loop_
_entity_poly.entity_id
_entity_poly.type
_entity_poly.pdbx_seq_one_letter_code
_entity_poly.pdbx_strand_id
1 'polypeptide(L)'
;MYIEKNLTCKENILELLSIYLSTEYQIDNETAQSCLKKQLTPLLDQLIENIVLLIEYPYTDKVFRDSFYNYFSSKLYPYYRDCIRVSLFSYKVSEEDFRDSEQIEKVKSNFLGFFVIRPITPQLLGRSAISPKAYKNNNLLICKAPIPCAINGIKMTVEAFPYSSQDAETISCAETTLWAVMEYFGIKYPEYKPTLPSKIHDTLKKVSFERQMPSNGLDILQLSFALKEFGFGTRIYSKDQFEDQFLNLLAIYMESGIPIILSVSSEKIGHAVVCIGREANDVDNLKFDLSGIIQIQGTPIIFNSNLERKYVFIDDNHPPYQLAELKKPFNHYKKPDWEDCQISHFIVPLYSKVYLEAYEAKNFIIKFLNFFYENEIKEIGDAVYIRIFLTSSRSFKNEIAINKTWNKDIK
;
A
#
# COMPACT_ATOMS: atom_id res chain seq x y z
N MET A 1 -15.43 21.70 -21.16
CA MET A 1 -16.25 21.08 -20.11
C MET A 1 -16.02 21.91 -18.85
N TYR A 2 -17.08 22.46 -18.26
CA TYR A 2 -16.98 23.21 -17.01
C TYR A 2 -16.72 22.22 -15.87
N ILE A 3 -15.69 22.47 -15.06
CA ILE A 3 -15.41 21.70 -13.84
C ILE A 3 -15.72 22.65 -12.68
N GLU A 4 -16.76 22.33 -11.94
CA GLU A 4 -17.08 22.97 -10.68
C GLU A 4 -15.99 22.69 -9.65
N LYS A 5 -15.67 23.73 -8.87
CA LYS A 5 -14.65 23.71 -7.84
C LYS A 5 -15.22 24.30 -6.56
N ASN A 6 -14.97 23.61 -5.45
CA ASN A 6 -15.42 24.09 -4.15
C ASN A 6 -14.34 23.84 -3.09
N LEU A 7 -14.02 24.89 -2.33
CA LEU A 7 -13.02 24.83 -1.25
C LEU A 7 -13.73 24.69 0.09
N THR A 8 -13.26 23.75 0.90
CA THR A 8 -13.85 23.43 2.19
C THR A 8 -12.82 22.92 3.19
N CYS A 9 -13.25 22.71 4.44
CA CYS A 9 -12.50 22.06 5.50
C CYS A 9 -13.07 20.66 5.81
N LYS A 10 -12.40 19.94 6.73
CA LYS A 10 -12.80 18.59 7.15
C LYS A 10 -14.18 18.55 7.78
N GLU A 11 -14.60 19.60 8.47
CA GLU A 11 -15.87 19.65 9.21
C GLU A 11 -17.07 19.66 8.25
N ASN A 12 -16.94 20.33 7.10
CA ASN A 12 -18.04 20.57 6.17
C ASN A 12 -18.03 19.60 4.97
N ILE A 13 -16.97 18.80 4.79
CA ILE A 13 -16.82 17.95 3.58
C ILE A 13 -17.92 16.91 3.43
N LEU A 14 -18.38 16.29 4.52
CA LEU A 14 -19.41 15.24 4.45
C LEU A 14 -20.75 15.81 3.99
N GLU A 15 -21.12 16.99 4.47
CA GLU A 15 -22.35 17.68 4.06
C GLU A 15 -22.29 18.06 2.59
N LEU A 16 -21.20 18.70 2.15
CA LEU A 16 -21.02 19.09 0.75
C LEU A 16 -21.03 17.88 -0.20
N LEU A 17 -20.31 16.81 0.14
CA LEU A 17 -20.33 15.58 -0.67
C LEU A 17 -21.73 14.96 -0.71
N SER A 18 -22.49 15.00 0.38
CA SER A 18 -23.87 14.49 0.40
C SER A 18 -24.78 15.25 -0.57
N ILE A 19 -24.58 16.57 -0.69
CA ILE A 19 -25.29 17.41 -1.66
C ILE A 19 -24.95 16.94 -3.08
N TYR A 20 -23.66 16.82 -3.44
CA TYR A 20 -23.27 16.31 -4.76
C TYR A 20 -23.82 14.91 -5.05
N LEU A 21 -23.77 13.99 -4.07
CA LEU A 21 -24.33 12.64 -4.26
C LEU A 21 -25.83 12.66 -4.53
N SER A 22 -26.55 13.58 -3.90
CA SER A 22 -28.00 13.72 -4.06
C SER A 22 -28.37 14.40 -5.38
N THR A 23 -27.72 15.53 -5.71
CA THR A 23 -28.07 16.34 -6.89
C THR A 23 -27.56 15.72 -8.18
N GLU A 24 -26.32 15.21 -8.20
CA GLU A 24 -25.67 14.76 -9.42
C GLU A 24 -25.89 13.28 -9.71
N TYR A 25 -26.08 12.45 -8.66
CA TYR A 25 -26.18 10.99 -8.81
C TYR A 25 -27.52 10.41 -8.36
N GLN A 26 -28.48 11.23 -7.93
CA GLN A 26 -29.81 10.80 -7.48
C GLN A 26 -29.77 9.74 -6.36
N ILE A 27 -28.71 9.76 -5.54
CA ILE A 27 -28.62 8.94 -4.34
C ILE A 27 -29.42 9.63 -3.24
N ASP A 28 -30.31 8.92 -2.55
CA ASP A 28 -31.09 9.52 -1.48
C ASP A 28 -30.17 10.04 -0.36
N ASN A 29 -30.53 11.19 0.21
CA ASN A 29 -29.65 11.90 1.14
C ASN A 29 -29.35 11.08 2.42
N GLU A 30 -30.27 10.23 2.87
CA GLU A 30 -30.04 9.37 4.04
C GLU A 30 -28.97 8.31 3.75
N THR A 31 -29.07 7.61 2.62
CA THR A 31 -28.06 6.65 2.14
C THR A 31 -26.73 7.34 1.87
N ALA A 32 -26.73 8.51 1.23
CA ALA A 32 -25.53 9.29 0.96
C ALA A 32 -24.78 9.62 2.26
N GLN A 33 -25.47 10.21 3.25
CA GLN A 33 -24.87 10.55 4.55
C GLN A 33 -24.38 9.30 5.29
N SER A 34 -25.16 8.22 5.29
CA SER A 34 -24.80 6.96 5.94
C SER A 34 -23.52 6.35 5.36
N CYS A 35 -23.44 6.27 4.03
CA CYS A 35 -22.27 5.73 3.32
C CYS A 35 -21.04 6.63 3.51
N LEU A 36 -21.19 7.95 3.36
CA LEU A 36 -20.10 8.91 3.56
C LEU A 36 -19.55 8.85 4.99
N LYS A 37 -20.42 8.85 6.00
CA LYS A 37 -20.00 8.76 7.41
C LYS A 37 -19.26 7.46 7.70
N LYS A 38 -19.75 6.33 7.17
CA LYS A 38 -19.10 5.02 7.35
C LYS A 38 -17.68 4.98 6.76
N GLN A 39 -17.47 5.61 5.61
CA GLN A 39 -16.21 5.46 4.85
C GLN A 39 -15.22 6.60 5.05
N LEU A 40 -15.70 7.84 5.13
CA LEU A 40 -14.82 9.01 5.18
C LEU A 40 -14.50 9.43 6.61
N THR A 41 -15.41 9.26 7.58
CA THR A 41 -15.10 9.66 8.98
C THR A 41 -13.82 8.99 9.50
N PRO A 42 -13.63 7.66 9.35
CA PRO A 42 -12.38 7.01 9.80
C PRO A 42 -11.13 7.57 9.13
N LEU A 43 -11.23 7.96 7.85
CA LEU A 43 -10.12 8.58 7.12
C LEU A 43 -9.85 10.00 7.65
N LEU A 44 -10.88 10.84 7.73
CA LEU A 44 -10.76 12.24 8.17
C LEU A 44 -10.23 12.35 9.60
N ASP A 45 -10.59 11.43 10.50
CA ASP A 45 -10.14 11.41 11.89
C ASP A 45 -8.61 11.21 12.02
N GLN A 46 -8.02 10.48 11.07
CA GLN A 46 -6.57 10.18 11.03
C GLN A 46 -5.74 11.31 10.40
N LEU A 47 -6.38 12.21 9.65
CA LEU A 47 -5.71 13.33 9.00
C LEU A 47 -5.41 14.47 9.99
N ILE A 48 -4.34 15.22 9.76
CA ILE A 48 -4.03 16.44 10.52
C ILE A 48 -5.19 17.44 10.46
N GLU A 49 -5.28 18.35 11.44
CA GLU A 49 -6.46 19.24 11.56
C GLU A 49 -6.51 20.32 10.47
N ASN A 50 -5.37 20.95 10.19
CA ASN A 50 -5.30 22.06 9.23
C ASN A 50 -5.15 21.54 7.79
N ILE A 51 -6.20 20.93 7.25
CA ILE A 51 -6.28 20.55 5.83
C ILE A 51 -7.37 21.35 5.12
N VAL A 52 -7.00 21.95 4.01
CA VAL A 52 -7.94 22.51 3.04
C VAL A 52 -8.24 21.47 1.97
N LEU A 53 -9.52 21.32 1.66
CA LEU A 53 -10.05 20.35 0.71
C LEU A 53 -10.60 21.08 -0.51
N LEU A 54 -10.12 20.70 -1.70
CA LEU A 54 -10.65 21.18 -2.97
C LEU A 54 -11.43 20.06 -3.65
N ILE A 55 -12.74 20.26 -3.81
CA ILE A 55 -13.65 19.39 -4.53
C ILE A 55 -13.63 19.77 -6.01
N GLU A 56 -13.55 18.77 -6.90
CA GLU A 56 -13.68 18.93 -8.35
C GLU A 56 -14.74 17.97 -8.90
N TYR A 57 -15.73 18.51 -9.61
CA TYR A 57 -16.80 17.75 -10.28
C TYR A 57 -17.18 18.42 -11.61
N PRO A 58 -17.45 17.67 -12.70
CA PRO A 58 -17.25 16.23 -12.86
C PRO A 58 -15.75 15.87 -13.00
N TYR A 59 -15.33 14.77 -12.38
CA TYR A 59 -13.98 14.23 -12.48
C TYR A 59 -13.97 12.86 -13.20
N THR A 60 -13.12 12.70 -14.21
CA THR A 60 -12.93 11.41 -14.88
C THR A 60 -11.80 10.64 -14.21
N ASP A 61 -12.15 9.73 -13.29
CA ASP A 61 -11.18 8.79 -12.73
C ASP A 61 -10.90 7.62 -13.68
N LYS A 62 -9.63 7.40 -14.04
CA LYS A 62 -9.26 6.35 -15.01
C LYS A 62 -9.65 4.93 -14.54
N VAL A 63 -9.60 4.65 -13.24
CA VAL A 63 -9.84 3.32 -12.68
C VAL A 63 -11.33 3.04 -12.65
N PHE A 64 -12.12 3.97 -12.09
CA PHE A 64 -13.56 3.82 -12.09
C PHE A 64 -14.15 3.89 -13.51
N ARG A 65 -13.61 4.72 -14.41
CA ARG A 65 -14.08 4.79 -15.80
C ARG A 65 -13.91 3.48 -16.55
N ASP A 66 -12.83 2.75 -16.25
CA ASP A 66 -12.60 1.40 -16.78
C ASP A 66 -13.64 0.40 -16.26
N SER A 67 -13.87 0.35 -14.94
CA SER A 67 -14.95 -0.46 -14.35
C SER A 67 -16.33 -0.08 -14.89
N PHE A 68 -16.59 1.21 -15.12
CA PHE A 68 -17.86 1.69 -15.65
C PHE A 68 -18.16 1.10 -17.02
N TYR A 69 -17.25 1.25 -17.99
CA TYR A 69 -17.51 0.78 -19.35
C TYR A 69 -17.48 -0.74 -19.48
N ASN A 70 -16.71 -1.44 -18.65
CA ASN A 70 -16.62 -2.89 -18.73
C ASN A 70 -17.69 -3.62 -17.89
N TYR A 71 -18.44 -2.91 -17.03
CA TYR A 71 -19.43 -3.54 -16.16
C TYR A 71 -20.66 -2.66 -15.91
N PHE A 72 -20.52 -1.53 -15.22
CA PHE A 72 -21.69 -0.76 -14.75
C PHE A 72 -22.58 -0.24 -15.89
N SER A 73 -22.00 0.09 -17.04
CA SER A 73 -22.74 0.54 -18.23
C SER A 73 -23.62 -0.54 -18.87
N SER A 74 -23.39 -1.82 -18.54
CA SER A 74 -24.17 -2.95 -19.04
C SER A 74 -25.36 -3.32 -18.13
N LYS A 75 -25.47 -2.68 -16.96
CA LYS A 75 -26.53 -2.96 -16.01
C LYS A 75 -27.89 -2.40 -16.46
N LEU A 76 -28.96 -3.01 -15.94
CA LEU A 76 -30.34 -2.59 -16.22
C LEU A 76 -30.61 -1.15 -15.78
N TYR A 77 -30.15 -0.79 -14.57
CA TYR A 77 -30.30 0.56 -14.04
C TYR A 77 -29.14 1.44 -14.48
N PRO A 78 -29.39 2.72 -14.83
CA PRO A 78 -28.33 3.63 -15.24
C PRO A 78 -27.41 3.95 -14.06
N TYR A 79 -26.10 3.87 -14.31
CA TYR A 79 -25.07 4.35 -13.40
C TYR A 79 -24.40 5.60 -13.98
N TYR A 80 -23.83 6.43 -13.11
CA TYR A 80 -23.04 7.59 -13.51
C TYR A 80 -21.57 7.18 -13.69
N ARG A 81 -20.89 7.84 -14.63
CA ARG A 81 -19.49 7.56 -14.99
C ARG A 81 -18.49 8.56 -14.43
N ASP A 82 -18.97 9.75 -14.10
CA ASP A 82 -18.18 10.86 -13.58
C ASP A 82 -18.13 10.75 -12.06
N CYS A 83 -16.94 10.98 -11.50
CA CYS A 83 -16.65 10.93 -10.08
C CYS A 83 -16.51 12.33 -9.51
N ILE A 84 -16.34 12.42 -8.18
CA ILE A 84 -15.85 13.63 -7.49
C ILE A 84 -14.41 13.37 -7.07
N ARG A 85 -13.50 14.33 -7.29
CA ARG A 85 -12.15 14.29 -6.69
C ARG A 85 -12.08 15.28 -5.55
N VAL A 86 -11.48 14.87 -4.43
CA VAL A 86 -11.14 15.76 -3.32
C VAL A 86 -9.63 15.80 -3.17
N SER A 87 -9.05 16.98 -3.33
CA SER A 87 -7.62 17.24 -3.20
C SER A 87 -7.31 17.87 -1.85
N LEU A 88 -6.20 17.48 -1.22
CA LEU A 88 -5.82 17.87 0.13
C LEU A 88 -4.61 18.82 0.09
N PHE A 89 -4.67 19.91 0.86
CA PHE A 89 -3.58 20.87 0.99
C PHE A 89 -3.30 21.21 2.47
N SER A 90 -2.03 21.32 2.84
CA SER A 90 -1.60 21.77 4.18
C SER A 90 -1.60 23.29 4.35
N TYR A 91 -2.07 24.02 3.35
CA TYR A 91 -2.06 25.48 3.29
C TYR A 91 -3.38 25.98 2.71
N LYS A 92 -3.76 27.20 3.08
CA LYS A 92 -4.97 27.84 2.54
C LYS A 92 -4.75 28.19 1.07
N VAL A 93 -5.45 27.48 0.19
CA VAL A 93 -5.44 27.73 -1.25
C VAL A 93 -6.71 28.46 -1.68
N SER A 94 -6.61 29.35 -2.65
CA SER A 94 -7.74 29.93 -3.39
C SER A 94 -7.72 29.49 -4.86
N GLU A 95 -8.76 29.81 -5.64
CA GLU A 95 -8.77 29.47 -7.07
C GLU A 95 -7.71 30.24 -7.87
N GLU A 96 -7.46 31.49 -7.50
CA GLU A 96 -6.49 32.37 -8.15
C GLU A 96 -5.05 31.86 -7.98
N ASP A 97 -4.74 31.19 -6.86
CA ASP A 97 -3.43 30.60 -6.61
C ASP A 97 -3.01 29.58 -7.67
N PHE A 98 -3.96 28.96 -8.38
CA PHE A 98 -3.68 28.01 -9.46
C PHE A 98 -3.46 28.70 -10.82
N ARG A 99 -3.48 30.03 -10.88
CA ARG A 99 -3.28 30.85 -12.09
C ARG A 99 -2.10 31.81 -11.97
N ASP A 100 -1.55 31.94 -10.77
CA ASP A 100 -0.37 32.75 -10.48
C ASP A 100 0.89 31.86 -10.43
N SER A 101 1.92 32.21 -11.20
CA SER A 101 3.14 31.41 -11.31
C SER A 101 3.92 31.28 -10.00
N GLU A 102 3.94 32.31 -9.17
CA GLU A 102 4.63 32.27 -7.87
C GLU A 102 3.86 31.44 -6.85
N GLN A 103 2.53 31.50 -6.91
CA GLN A 103 1.66 30.74 -6.00
C GLN A 103 1.58 29.27 -6.39
N ILE A 104 1.66 28.93 -7.68
CA ILE A 104 1.63 27.53 -8.16
C ILE A 104 2.68 26.66 -7.46
N GLU A 105 3.90 27.16 -7.25
CA GLU A 105 4.94 26.40 -6.56
C GLU A 105 4.61 26.18 -5.08
N LYS A 106 4.01 27.17 -4.40
CA LYS A 106 3.51 27.00 -3.03
C LYS A 106 2.36 26.00 -2.95
N VAL A 107 1.44 26.01 -3.92
CA VAL A 107 0.34 25.05 -3.99
C VAL A 107 0.91 23.63 -4.17
N LYS A 108 1.87 23.45 -5.08
CA LYS A 108 2.55 22.16 -5.29
C LYS A 108 3.27 21.67 -4.04
N SER A 109 4.03 22.53 -3.35
CA SER A 109 4.79 22.14 -2.16
C SER A 109 3.90 21.76 -0.97
N ASN A 110 2.66 22.26 -0.94
CA ASN A 110 1.67 21.99 0.11
C ASN A 110 0.60 20.96 -0.30
N PHE A 111 0.73 20.35 -1.48
CA PHE A 111 -0.18 19.30 -1.93
C PHE A 111 0.07 18.00 -1.15
N LEU A 112 -0.98 17.52 -0.50
CA LEU A 112 -0.94 16.33 0.35
C LEU A 112 -1.52 15.09 -0.33
N GLY A 113 -2.12 15.23 -1.52
CA GLY A 113 -2.69 14.13 -2.27
C GLY A 113 -4.18 14.30 -2.56
N PHE A 114 -4.84 13.20 -2.91
CA PHE A 114 -6.26 13.21 -3.26
C PHE A 114 -6.95 11.89 -2.91
N PHE A 115 -8.27 11.92 -2.82
CA PHE A 115 -9.13 10.75 -2.90
C PHE A 115 -10.30 10.99 -3.86
N VAL A 116 -10.87 9.91 -4.37
CA VAL A 116 -11.98 9.93 -5.33
C VAL A 116 -13.22 9.35 -4.67
N ILE A 117 -14.36 10.00 -4.90
CA ILE A 117 -15.70 9.50 -4.57
C ILE A 117 -16.36 9.03 -5.86
N ARG A 118 -16.66 7.74 -5.91
CA ARG A 118 -17.36 7.07 -7.00
C ARG A 118 -18.87 7.25 -6.82
N PRO A 119 -19.64 7.32 -7.92
CA PRO A 119 -21.10 7.38 -7.87
C PRO A 119 -21.73 5.98 -7.70
N ILE A 120 -21.24 5.20 -6.72
CA ILE A 120 -21.75 3.85 -6.43
C ILE A 120 -21.93 3.64 -4.93
N THR A 121 -23.06 3.04 -4.54
CA THR A 121 -23.36 2.68 -3.16
C THR A 121 -23.30 1.16 -2.98
N PRO A 122 -22.95 0.66 -1.78
CA PRO A 122 -22.53 1.44 -0.60
C PRO A 122 -21.07 1.91 -0.67
N GLN A 123 -20.25 1.41 -1.61
CA GLN A 123 -18.81 1.62 -1.69
C GLN A 123 -18.40 2.89 -2.46
N LEU A 124 -18.51 4.04 -1.80
CA LEU A 124 -18.27 5.36 -2.40
C LEU A 124 -16.78 5.68 -2.59
N LEU A 125 -15.93 5.36 -1.61
CA LEU A 125 -14.52 5.69 -1.66
C LEU A 125 -13.85 4.88 -2.79
N GLY A 126 -13.02 5.53 -3.57
CA GLY A 126 -12.30 4.92 -4.67
C GLY A 126 -10.81 5.16 -4.58
N ARG A 127 -10.20 5.32 -5.76
CA ARG A 127 -8.76 5.58 -5.91
C ARG A 127 -8.34 6.78 -5.06
N SER A 128 -7.29 6.60 -4.27
CA SER A 128 -6.64 7.66 -3.51
C SER A 128 -5.13 7.51 -3.54
N ALA A 129 -4.47 8.63 -3.28
CA ALA A 129 -3.03 8.75 -3.14
C ALA A 129 -2.80 9.89 -2.16
N ILE A 130 -2.62 9.55 -0.87
CA ILE A 130 -2.47 10.53 0.20
C ILE A 130 -1.08 10.37 0.80
N SER A 131 -0.32 11.46 0.85
CA SER A 131 1.00 11.50 1.47
C SER A 131 0.89 11.14 2.96
N PRO A 132 1.81 10.33 3.52
CA PRO A 132 1.89 10.10 4.97
C PRO A 132 1.95 11.40 5.77
N LYS A 133 2.48 12.50 5.19
CA LYS A 133 2.52 13.82 5.82
C LYS A 133 1.14 14.38 6.17
N ALA A 134 0.07 13.89 5.51
CA ALA A 134 -1.30 14.30 5.79
C ALA A 134 -1.87 13.67 7.08
N TYR A 135 -1.21 12.64 7.61
CA TYR A 135 -1.69 11.86 8.76
C TYR A 135 -1.10 12.37 10.07
N LYS A 136 -1.87 12.26 11.16
CA LYS A 136 -1.43 12.56 12.53
C LYS A 136 -0.22 11.70 12.92
N ASN A 137 -0.23 10.43 12.52
CA ASN A 137 0.93 9.53 12.65
C ASN A 137 1.61 9.39 11.29
N ASN A 138 2.75 10.07 11.13
CA ASN A 138 3.47 10.15 9.85
C ASN A 138 4.91 9.62 9.92
N ASN A 139 5.34 9.07 11.05
CA ASN A 139 6.69 8.54 11.24
C ASN A 139 6.83 7.12 10.67
N LEU A 140 6.68 7.01 9.35
CA LEU A 140 6.56 5.76 8.63
C LEU A 140 7.70 5.58 7.61
N LEU A 141 8.29 4.40 7.57
CA LEU A 141 9.23 3.95 6.55
C LEU A 141 8.51 2.99 5.61
N ILE A 142 7.96 3.54 4.53
CA ILE A 142 7.08 2.81 3.61
C ILE A 142 7.47 2.98 2.15
N CYS A 143 7.03 2.02 1.36
CA CYS A 143 7.01 2.09 -0.09
C CYS A 143 6.13 3.28 -0.53
N LYS A 144 6.70 4.18 -1.34
CA LYS A 144 6.00 5.29 -1.99
C LYS A 144 6.41 5.40 -3.45
N ALA A 145 5.50 5.94 -4.25
CA ALA A 145 5.73 6.31 -5.64
C ALA A 145 5.33 7.78 -5.88
N PRO A 146 5.95 8.46 -6.85
CA PRO A 146 5.59 9.82 -7.26
C PRO A 146 4.29 9.78 -8.09
N ILE A 147 3.13 9.73 -7.44
CA ILE A 147 1.84 9.57 -8.14
C ILE A 147 1.46 10.87 -8.83
N PRO A 148 1.36 10.90 -10.18
CA PRO A 148 1.04 12.12 -10.91
C PRO A 148 -0.48 12.38 -10.89
N CYS A 149 -0.85 13.65 -10.80
CA CYS A 149 -2.22 14.13 -10.96
C CYS A 149 -2.24 15.54 -11.56
N ALA A 150 -3.40 15.99 -12.02
CA ALA A 150 -3.60 17.36 -12.50
C ALA A 150 -4.75 17.98 -11.75
N ILE A 151 -4.48 18.95 -10.85
CA ILE A 151 -5.47 19.61 -9.98
C ILE A 151 -5.71 21.02 -10.51
N ASN A 152 -6.97 21.37 -10.80
CA ASN A 152 -7.33 22.69 -11.34
C ASN A 152 -6.44 23.14 -12.52
N GLY A 153 -6.09 22.20 -13.41
CA GLY A 153 -5.24 22.43 -14.59
C GLY A 153 -3.72 22.37 -14.34
N ILE A 154 -3.27 22.30 -13.08
CA ILE A 154 -1.85 22.25 -12.73
C ILE A 154 -1.40 20.82 -12.51
N LYS A 155 -0.31 20.41 -13.20
CA LYS A 155 0.32 19.10 -12.99
C LYS A 155 1.05 19.09 -11.65
N MET A 156 0.75 18.07 -10.85
CA MET A 156 1.27 17.86 -9.51
C MET A 156 1.69 16.40 -9.32
N THR A 157 2.39 16.15 -8.23
CA THR A 157 2.83 14.81 -7.86
C THR A 157 2.76 14.67 -6.35
N VAL A 158 2.32 13.52 -5.86
CA VAL A 158 2.30 13.19 -4.43
C VAL A 158 3.09 11.91 -4.17
N GLU A 159 3.97 11.95 -3.17
CA GLU A 159 4.70 10.77 -2.69
C GLU A 159 3.81 9.95 -1.76
N ALA A 160 3.18 8.90 -2.29
CA ALA A 160 2.24 8.05 -1.55
C ALA A 160 2.28 6.60 -2.04
N PHE A 161 1.69 5.69 -1.27
CA PHE A 161 1.31 4.37 -1.79
C PHE A 161 -0.12 4.45 -2.35
N PRO A 162 -0.41 3.87 -3.54
CA PRO A 162 -1.76 3.85 -4.09
C PRO A 162 -2.74 3.11 -3.19
N TYR A 163 -3.96 3.64 -3.04
CA TYR A 163 -5.02 3.02 -2.28
C TYR A 163 -6.33 3.07 -3.05
N SER A 164 -7.22 2.11 -2.79
CA SER A 164 -8.62 2.16 -3.14
C SER A 164 -9.38 1.25 -2.18
N SER A 165 -10.63 1.59 -1.85
CA SER A 165 -11.57 0.58 -1.34
C SER A 165 -12.13 -0.26 -2.48
N GLN A 166 -12.48 -1.50 -2.18
CA GLN A 166 -13.21 -2.39 -3.10
C GLN A 166 -14.61 -1.83 -3.39
N ASP A 167 -15.12 -2.09 -4.60
CA ASP A 167 -16.52 -1.83 -4.92
C ASP A 167 -17.42 -3.06 -4.72
N ALA A 168 -16.82 -4.22 -4.41
CA ALA A 168 -17.46 -5.52 -4.19
C ALA A 168 -18.24 -6.06 -5.42
N GLU A 169 -18.07 -5.44 -6.58
CA GLU A 169 -18.70 -5.87 -7.82
C GLU A 169 -17.67 -6.14 -8.90
N THR A 170 -16.89 -5.11 -9.25
CA THR A 170 -15.81 -5.21 -10.22
C THR A 170 -14.50 -5.58 -9.57
N ILE A 171 -14.21 -5.09 -8.38
CA ILE A 171 -12.98 -5.44 -7.66
C ILE A 171 -13.34 -5.86 -6.23
N SER A 172 -12.80 -6.99 -5.80
CA SER A 172 -12.80 -7.40 -4.40
C SER A 172 -11.46 -7.02 -3.73
N CYS A 173 -11.23 -7.46 -2.50
CA CYS A 173 -10.00 -7.20 -1.76
C CYS A 173 -8.74 -7.67 -2.49
N ALA A 174 -8.79 -8.82 -3.15
CA ALA A 174 -7.64 -9.40 -3.85
C ALA A 174 -7.28 -8.62 -5.12
N GLU A 175 -8.27 -8.26 -5.97
CA GLU A 175 -8.04 -7.40 -7.13
C GLU A 175 -7.61 -6.00 -6.73
N THR A 176 -8.16 -5.46 -5.65
CA THR A 176 -7.80 -4.13 -5.12
C THR A 176 -6.34 -4.10 -4.66
N THR A 177 -5.92 -5.13 -3.93
CA THR A 177 -4.53 -5.34 -3.51
C THR A 177 -3.59 -5.47 -4.73
N LEU A 178 -3.96 -6.30 -5.71
CA LEU A 178 -3.18 -6.48 -6.93
C LEU A 178 -3.07 -5.17 -7.72
N TRP A 179 -4.17 -4.42 -7.86
CA TRP A 179 -4.20 -3.12 -8.50
C TRP A 179 -3.26 -2.13 -7.79
N ALA A 180 -3.30 -2.04 -6.45
CA ALA A 180 -2.45 -1.11 -5.70
C ALA A 180 -0.95 -1.41 -5.88
N VAL A 181 -0.58 -2.70 -5.86
CA VAL A 181 0.79 -3.16 -6.15
C VAL A 181 1.20 -2.80 -7.59
N MET A 182 0.34 -3.06 -8.57
CA MET A 182 0.62 -2.72 -9.97
C MET A 182 0.72 -1.22 -10.23
N GLU A 183 -0.14 -0.41 -9.60
CA GLU A 183 -0.08 1.05 -9.70
C GLU A 183 1.22 1.57 -9.07
N TYR A 184 1.64 1.01 -7.93
CA TYR A 184 2.92 1.38 -7.29
C TYR A 184 4.12 1.05 -8.19
N PHE A 185 4.24 -0.20 -8.62
CA PHE A 185 5.38 -0.63 -9.42
C PHE A 185 5.40 0.04 -10.79
N GLY A 186 4.24 0.19 -11.43
CA GLY A 186 4.12 0.80 -12.75
C GLY A 186 4.40 2.31 -12.79
N ILE A 187 4.25 3.01 -11.66
CA ILE A 187 4.67 4.42 -11.54
C ILE A 187 6.16 4.52 -11.18
N LYS A 188 6.63 3.64 -10.28
CA LYS A 188 7.98 3.75 -9.70
C LYS A 188 9.09 3.20 -10.57
N TYR A 189 8.81 2.14 -11.34
CA TYR A 189 9.83 1.42 -12.09
C TYR A 189 9.42 1.29 -13.57
N PRO A 190 10.29 1.66 -14.52
CA PRO A 190 9.96 1.69 -15.94
C PRO A 190 9.73 0.29 -16.55
N GLU A 191 10.15 -0.78 -15.87
CA GLU A 191 9.96 -2.16 -16.31
C GLU A 191 8.49 -2.61 -16.22
N TYR A 192 7.67 -1.94 -15.39
CA TYR A 192 6.27 -2.29 -15.19
C TYR A 192 5.34 -1.19 -15.69
N LYS A 193 4.04 -1.49 -15.75
CA LYS A 193 3.01 -0.53 -16.16
C LYS A 193 1.85 -0.56 -15.17
N PRO A 194 1.22 0.59 -14.87
CA PRO A 194 -0.02 0.59 -14.11
C PRO A 194 -1.08 -0.24 -14.85
N THR A 195 -1.84 -1.03 -14.09
CA THR A 195 -2.85 -1.94 -14.63
C THR A 195 -4.25 -1.46 -14.24
N LEU A 196 -5.21 -1.56 -15.16
CA LEU A 196 -6.62 -1.25 -14.89
C LEU A 196 -7.39 -2.52 -14.46
N PRO A 197 -8.51 -2.39 -13.72
CA PRO A 197 -9.34 -3.52 -13.29
C PRO A 197 -9.71 -4.50 -14.43
N SER A 198 -10.14 -3.99 -15.58
CA SER A 198 -10.49 -4.82 -16.75
C SER A 198 -9.33 -5.71 -17.19
N LYS A 199 -8.10 -5.18 -17.18
CA LYS A 199 -6.90 -5.92 -17.56
C LYS A 199 -6.54 -7.00 -16.54
N ILE A 200 -6.83 -6.78 -15.26
CA ILE A 200 -6.70 -7.81 -14.22
C ILE A 200 -7.66 -8.96 -14.54
N HIS A 201 -8.94 -8.67 -14.77
CA HIS A 201 -9.93 -9.70 -15.11
C HIS A 201 -9.58 -10.45 -16.39
N ASP A 202 -9.16 -9.76 -17.45
CA ASP A 202 -8.75 -10.38 -18.71
C ASP A 202 -7.55 -11.32 -18.55
N THR A 203 -6.66 -11.00 -17.61
CA THR A 203 -5.53 -11.86 -17.29
C THR A 203 -6.01 -13.11 -16.55
N LEU A 204 -6.88 -12.93 -15.55
CA LEU A 204 -7.40 -14.03 -14.73
C LEU A 204 -8.34 -14.98 -15.47
N LYS A 205 -9.05 -14.51 -16.51
CA LYS A 205 -9.85 -15.37 -17.40
C LYS A 205 -9.07 -16.56 -17.99
N LYS A 206 -7.74 -16.46 -18.09
CA LYS A 206 -6.87 -17.54 -18.60
C LYS A 206 -6.80 -18.75 -17.66
N VAL A 207 -7.11 -18.56 -16.37
CA VAL A 207 -6.95 -19.57 -15.32
C VAL A 207 -8.23 -19.77 -14.49
N SER A 208 -9.30 -19.05 -14.82
CA SER A 208 -10.58 -19.18 -14.14
C SER A 208 -11.52 -20.12 -14.88
N PHE A 209 -12.19 -20.98 -14.12
CA PHE A 209 -13.23 -21.89 -14.61
C PHE A 209 -14.65 -21.31 -14.43
N GLU A 210 -14.76 -20.13 -13.82
CA GLU A 210 -16.01 -19.42 -13.57
C GLU A 210 -15.99 -18.00 -14.16
N ARG A 211 -17.16 -17.37 -14.24
CA ARG A 211 -17.24 -15.93 -14.55
C ARG A 211 -16.43 -15.13 -13.52
N GLN A 212 -15.76 -14.07 -13.98
CA GLN A 212 -14.95 -13.20 -13.11
C GLN A 212 -15.69 -11.94 -12.66
N MET A 213 -16.90 -11.71 -13.19
CA MET A 213 -17.72 -10.55 -12.87
C MET A 213 -19.15 -11.01 -12.55
N PRO A 214 -19.73 -10.62 -11.40
CA PRO A 214 -19.05 -9.94 -10.28
C PRO A 214 -17.92 -10.80 -9.68
N SER A 215 -16.91 -10.17 -9.09
CA SER A 215 -15.77 -10.89 -8.48
C SER A 215 -16.17 -11.57 -7.16
N ASN A 216 -15.73 -12.82 -6.99
CA ASN A 216 -15.85 -13.59 -5.75
C ASN A 216 -14.56 -13.58 -4.91
N GLY A 217 -13.56 -12.78 -5.28
CA GLY A 217 -12.20 -12.87 -4.73
C GLY A 217 -11.25 -13.72 -5.57
N LEU A 218 -9.97 -13.67 -5.19
CA LEU A 218 -8.91 -14.46 -5.81
C LEU A 218 -8.20 -15.32 -4.77
N ASP A 219 -7.87 -16.54 -5.17
CA ASP A 219 -6.94 -17.36 -4.40
C ASP A 219 -5.48 -16.90 -4.59
N ILE A 220 -4.59 -17.46 -3.76
CA ILE A 220 -3.15 -17.13 -3.77
C ILE A 220 -2.47 -17.46 -5.11
N LEU A 221 -2.93 -18.51 -5.80
CA LEU A 221 -2.36 -18.96 -7.08
C LEU A 221 -2.78 -18.03 -8.21
N GLN A 222 -4.01 -17.55 -8.21
CA GLN A 222 -4.53 -16.55 -9.14
C GLN A 222 -3.82 -15.21 -9.00
N LEU A 223 -3.60 -14.74 -7.76
CA LEU A 223 -2.81 -13.54 -7.48
C LEU A 223 -1.37 -13.67 -8.01
N SER A 224 -0.72 -14.80 -7.71
CA SER A 224 0.63 -15.09 -8.19
C SER A 224 0.69 -15.20 -9.72
N PHE A 225 -0.29 -15.87 -10.34
CA PHE A 225 -0.40 -15.98 -11.78
C PHE A 225 -0.53 -14.61 -12.45
N ALA A 226 -1.40 -13.73 -11.93
CA ALA A 226 -1.57 -12.39 -12.49
C ALA A 226 -0.28 -11.56 -12.40
N LEU A 227 0.40 -11.58 -11.24
CA LEU A 227 1.70 -10.91 -11.09
C LEU A 227 2.76 -11.46 -12.07
N LYS A 228 2.80 -12.78 -12.29
CA LYS A 228 3.70 -13.38 -13.28
C LYS A 228 3.39 -12.90 -14.70
N GLU A 229 2.12 -12.84 -15.09
CA GLU A 229 1.69 -12.30 -16.38
C GLU A 229 2.02 -10.81 -16.55
N PHE A 230 2.12 -10.07 -15.44
CA PHE A 230 2.56 -8.67 -15.42
C PHE A 230 4.09 -8.50 -15.35
N GLY A 231 4.86 -9.59 -15.42
CA GLY A 231 6.31 -9.56 -15.58
C GLY A 231 7.13 -9.77 -14.31
N PHE A 232 6.51 -10.11 -13.19
CA PHE A 232 7.21 -10.40 -11.94
C PHE A 232 7.74 -11.84 -11.87
N GLY A 233 8.89 -12.01 -11.23
CA GLY A 233 9.41 -13.32 -10.76
C GLY A 233 8.81 -13.67 -9.40
N THR A 234 7.50 -13.89 -9.35
CA THR A 234 6.74 -14.07 -8.11
C THR A 234 7.27 -15.20 -7.22
N ARG A 235 7.37 -14.96 -5.92
CA ARG A 235 7.65 -15.99 -4.90
C ARG A 235 6.54 -16.03 -3.86
N ILE A 236 5.99 -17.22 -3.63
CA ILE A 236 4.97 -17.48 -2.61
C ILE A 236 5.65 -18.13 -1.40
N TYR A 237 5.29 -17.70 -0.20
CA TYR A 237 5.67 -18.33 1.06
C TYR A 237 4.39 -18.71 1.80
N SER A 238 4.35 -19.92 2.37
CA SER A 238 3.29 -20.34 3.29
C SER A 238 3.82 -20.44 4.71
N LYS A 239 2.96 -20.16 5.68
CA LYS A 239 3.30 -20.30 7.09
C LYS A 239 3.68 -21.74 7.42
N ASP A 240 2.96 -22.71 6.88
CA ASP A 240 3.20 -24.15 7.14
C ASP A 240 4.56 -24.63 6.60
N GLN A 241 5.05 -24.06 5.49
CA GLN A 241 6.34 -24.46 4.93
C GLN A 241 7.53 -23.87 5.69
N PHE A 242 7.39 -22.65 6.22
CA PHE A 242 8.51 -21.87 6.77
C PHE A 242 8.48 -21.70 8.29
N GLU A 243 7.37 -22.07 8.95
CA GLU A 243 7.20 -22.11 10.40
C GLU A 243 7.74 -20.82 11.06
N ASP A 244 8.69 -20.95 11.99
CA ASP A 244 9.29 -19.83 12.74
C ASP A 244 10.04 -18.82 11.85
N GLN A 245 10.46 -19.23 10.65
CA GLN A 245 11.15 -18.34 9.72
C GLN A 245 10.18 -17.47 8.91
N PHE A 246 8.90 -17.81 8.85
CA PHE A 246 7.92 -17.19 7.96
C PHE A 246 7.86 -15.66 8.12
N LEU A 247 7.69 -15.17 9.35
CA LEU A 247 7.64 -13.73 9.63
C LEU A 247 9.00 -13.04 9.50
N ASN A 248 10.10 -13.78 9.73
CA ASN A 248 11.45 -13.26 9.51
C ASN A 248 11.71 -12.99 8.02
N LEU A 249 11.30 -13.91 7.14
CA LEU A 249 11.41 -13.74 5.69
C LEU A 249 10.56 -12.56 5.20
N LEU A 250 9.35 -12.43 5.71
CA LEU A 250 8.48 -11.27 5.47
C LEU A 250 9.19 -9.96 5.82
N ALA A 251 9.77 -9.88 7.01
CA ALA A 251 10.47 -8.68 7.48
C ALA A 251 11.68 -8.30 6.60
N ILE A 252 12.39 -9.27 6.01
CA ILE A 252 13.48 -9.00 5.06
C ILE A 252 12.98 -8.22 3.85
N TYR A 253 11.81 -8.58 3.30
CA TYR A 253 11.22 -7.85 2.18
C TYR A 253 10.78 -6.44 2.54
N MET A 254 10.27 -6.24 3.76
CA MET A 254 9.95 -4.91 4.27
C MET A 254 11.19 -4.03 4.41
N GLU A 255 12.31 -4.59 4.88
CA GLU A 255 13.60 -3.87 4.90
C GLU A 255 14.16 -3.61 3.51
N SER A 256 13.79 -4.44 2.52
CA SER A 256 14.18 -4.27 1.12
C SER A 256 13.36 -3.20 0.40
N GLY A 257 12.31 -2.65 1.02
CA GLY A 257 11.41 -1.69 0.39
C GLY A 257 10.59 -2.31 -0.75
N ILE A 258 10.24 -3.59 -0.62
CA ILE A 258 9.43 -4.33 -1.59
C ILE A 258 8.05 -4.56 -0.97
N PRO A 259 6.96 -3.96 -1.49
CA PRO A 259 5.63 -4.22 -0.97
C PRO A 259 5.22 -5.65 -1.31
N ILE A 260 4.53 -6.31 -0.38
CA ILE A 260 4.13 -7.72 -0.51
C ILE A 260 2.63 -7.87 -0.29
N ILE A 261 2.04 -8.84 -0.98
CA ILE A 261 0.64 -9.21 -0.82
C ILE A 261 0.56 -10.27 0.27
N LEU A 262 -0.33 -10.09 1.24
CA LEU A 262 -0.57 -11.03 2.32
C LEU A 262 -1.95 -11.66 2.15
N SER A 263 -2.02 -12.97 2.29
CA SER A 263 -3.26 -13.70 2.48
C SER A 263 -3.50 -13.90 3.96
N VAL A 264 -4.69 -13.53 4.39
CA VAL A 264 -5.16 -13.60 5.76
C VAL A 264 -6.25 -14.64 5.82
N SER A 265 -6.17 -15.53 6.80
CA SER A 265 -7.20 -16.53 6.98
C SER A 265 -7.45 -16.85 8.45
N SER A 266 -8.72 -17.07 8.76
CA SER A 266 -9.22 -17.81 9.92
C SER A 266 -10.25 -18.84 9.42
N GLU A 267 -10.94 -19.56 10.32
CA GLU A 267 -12.02 -20.46 9.91
C GLU A 267 -13.16 -19.74 9.18
N LYS A 268 -13.36 -18.44 9.43
CA LYS A 268 -14.50 -17.66 8.92
C LYS A 268 -14.12 -16.51 8.00
N ILE A 269 -12.87 -16.06 8.05
CA ILE A 269 -12.42 -14.87 7.32
C ILE A 269 -11.35 -15.28 6.31
N GLY A 270 -11.53 -14.86 5.06
CA GLY A 270 -10.48 -14.80 4.05
C GLY A 270 -10.32 -13.34 3.63
N HIS A 271 -9.09 -12.82 3.68
CA HIS A 271 -8.81 -11.44 3.28
C HIS A 271 -7.45 -11.29 2.61
N ALA A 272 -7.30 -10.26 1.77
CA ALA A 272 -6.05 -9.92 1.10
C ALA A 272 -5.68 -8.47 1.40
N VAL A 273 -4.45 -8.25 1.88
CA VAL A 273 -3.91 -6.92 2.21
C VAL A 273 -2.49 -6.76 1.67
N VAL A 274 -2.00 -5.52 1.58
CA VAL A 274 -0.60 -5.26 1.22
C VAL A 274 0.18 -4.79 2.44
N CYS A 275 1.32 -5.41 2.73
CA CYS A 275 2.28 -4.85 3.67
C CYS A 275 3.31 -4.02 2.90
N ILE A 276 3.48 -2.76 3.27
CA ILE A 276 4.24 -1.77 2.47
C ILE A 276 5.44 -1.17 3.21
N GLY A 277 5.66 -1.55 4.47
CA GLY A 277 6.75 -1.05 5.27
C GLY A 277 6.44 -1.13 6.76
N ARG A 278 6.97 -0.18 7.53
CA ARG A 278 6.92 -0.19 8.99
C ARG A 278 6.97 1.20 9.61
N GLU A 279 6.72 1.28 10.90
CA GLU A 279 7.06 2.49 11.66
C GLU A 279 8.58 2.69 11.72
N ALA A 280 9.00 3.95 11.84
CA ALA A 280 10.39 4.24 12.16
C ALA A 280 10.69 3.77 13.59
N ASN A 281 11.91 3.27 13.81
CA ASN A 281 12.30 2.78 15.12
C ASN A 281 12.59 3.95 16.05
N ASP A 282 12.18 3.82 17.31
CA ASP A 282 12.76 4.59 18.41
C ASP A 282 14.08 3.92 18.81
N VAL A 283 15.20 4.53 18.42
CA VAL A 283 16.54 3.96 18.60
C VAL A 283 16.90 3.82 20.08
N ASP A 284 16.28 4.64 20.94
CA ASP A 284 16.54 4.64 22.38
C ASP A 284 15.75 3.54 23.12
N ASN A 285 14.78 2.90 22.46
CA ASN A 285 13.85 1.93 23.07
C ASN A 285 13.61 0.70 22.18
N LEU A 286 14.68 0.11 21.67
CA LEU A 286 14.61 -1.12 20.87
C LEU A 286 14.31 -2.34 21.76
N LYS A 287 13.28 -3.10 21.40
CA LYS A 287 12.92 -4.36 22.07
C LYS A 287 13.06 -5.53 21.12
N PHE A 288 13.73 -6.59 21.58
CA PHE A 288 13.97 -7.76 20.75
C PHE A 288 13.28 -8.98 21.34
N ASP A 289 12.59 -9.73 20.49
CA ASP A 289 12.19 -11.09 20.77
C ASP A 289 13.39 -12.02 20.57
N LEU A 290 14.02 -12.39 21.69
CA LEU A 290 15.19 -13.27 21.72
C LEU A 290 14.81 -14.75 21.81
N SER A 291 13.53 -15.10 21.71
CA SER A 291 13.11 -16.50 21.71
C SER A 291 13.63 -17.21 20.45
N GLY A 292 14.26 -18.38 20.63
CA GLY A 292 14.72 -19.22 19.54
C GLY A 292 15.84 -18.64 18.67
N ILE A 293 16.59 -17.63 19.15
CA ILE A 293 17.73 -17.09 18.37
C ILE A 293 18.81 -18.15 18.14
N ILE A 294 19.38 -18.13 16.93
CA ILE A 294 20.47 -19.04 16.59
C ILE A 294 21.76 -18.58 17.28
N GLN A 295 22.65 -19.54 17.56
CA GLN A 295 24.00 -19.25 18.06
C GLN A 295 25.04 -19.83 17.11
N ILE A 296 26.09 -19.08 16.86
CA ILE A 296 27.25 -19.52 16.08
C ILE A 296 28.45 -19.49 17.03
N GLN A 297 29.02 -20.65 17.31
CA GLN A 297 30.15 -20.80 18.26
C GLN A 297 29.91 -20.14 19.63
N GLY A 298 28.67 -20.17 20.13
CA GLY A 298 28.29 -19.54 21.39
C GLY A 298 27.96 -18.05 21.29
N THR A 299 28.20 -17.40 20.15
CA THR A 299 27.77 -16.02 19.91
C THR A 299 26.31 -15.98 19.43
N PRO A 300 25.41 -15.26 20.12
CA PRO A 300 24.03 -15.06 19.68
C PRO A 300 23.94 -14.25 18.39
N ILE A 301 23.08 -14.69 17.47
CA ILE A 301 22.78 -13.98 16.23
C ILE A 301 21.36 -13.40 16.32
N ILE A 302 21.27 -12.07 16.32
CA ILE A 302 20.02 -11.32 16.42
C ILE A 302 19.69 -10.75 15.05
N PHE A 303 18.61 -11.20 14.42
CA PHE A 303 18.16 -10.62 13.16
C PHE A 303 17.35 -9.35 13.41
N ASN A 304 17.37 -8.42 12.46
CA ASN A 304 16.51 -7.24 12.49
C ASN A 304 15.01 -7.59 12.58
N SER A 305 14.59 -8.77 12.13
CA SER A 305 13.21 -9.22 12.29
C SER A 305 12.83 -9.55 13.75
N ASN A 306 13.80 -9.78 14.63
CA ASN A 306 13.55 -9.99 16.06
C ASN A 306 13.12 -8.70 16.74
N LEU A 307 13.30 -7.54 16.11
CA LEU A 307 12.86 -6.25 16.63
C LEU A 307 11.32 -6.20 16.68
N GLU A 308 10.78 -6.00 17.87
CA GLU A 308 9.36 -5.75 18.10
C GLU A 308 9.00 -4.36 17.57
N ARG A 309 8.07 -4.32 16.61
CA ARG A 309 7.62 -3.08 15.95
C ARG A 309 6.36 -3.33 15.14
N LYS A 310 5.71 -2.23 14.75
CA LYS A 310 4.55 -2.25 13.86
C LYS A 310 4.94 -2.11 12.40
N TYR A 311 4.17 -2.80 11.57
CA TYR A 311 4.22 -2.79 10.13
C TYR A 311 3.03 -2.02 9.57
N VAL A 312 3.20 -1.47 8.37
CA VAL A 312 2.20 -0.63 7.72
C VAL A 312 1.48 -1.43 6.64
N PHE A 313 0.17 -1.53 6.79
CA PHE A 313 -0.72 -2.27 5.91
C PHE A 313 -1.63 -1.34 5.10
N ILE A 314 -1.94 -1.77 3.90
CA ILE A 314 -3.00 -1.26 3.04
C ILE A 314 -4.09 -2.31 3.03
N ASP A 315 -5.23 -1.95 3.62
CA ASP A 315 -6.42 -2.78 3.76
C ASP A 315 -7.60 -1.97 3.22
N ASP A 316 -8.36 -2.53 2.29
CA ASP A 316 -9.45 -1.85 1.59
C ASP A 316 -10.70 -1.61 2.45
N ASN A 317 -10.78 -2.24 3.62
CA ASN A 317 -11.85 -2.01 4.61
C ASN A 317 -11.55 -0.85 5.57
N HIS A 318 -10.31 -0.34 5.57
CA HIS A 318 -9.85 0.69 6.50
C HIS A 318 -9.13 1.82 5.76
N PRO A 319 -8.98 3.00 6.38
CA PRO A 319 -8.11 4.05 5.83
C PRO A 319 -6.70 3.51 5.54
N PRO A 320 -5.94 4.10 4.59
CA PRO A 320 -4.60 3.63 4.29
C PRO A 320 -3.66 3.81 5.50
N TYR A 321 -2.56 3.06 5.49
CA TYR A 321 -1.48 3.11 6.47
C TYR A 321 -1.84 2.57 7.87
N GLN A 322 -2.59 1.47 7.92
CA GLN A 322 -2.91 0.81 9.19
C GLN A 322 -1.65 0.20 9.82
N LEU A 323 -1.43 0.48 11.10
CA LEU A 323 -0.29 -0.04 11.87
C LEU A 323 -0.68 -1.27 12.68
N ALA A 324 0.05 -2.37 12.51
CA ALA A 324 -0.13 -3.58 13.31
C ALA A 324 1.16 -4.40 13.44
N GLU A 325 1.25 -5.25 14.45
CA GLU A 325 2.36 -6.21 14.59
C GLU A 325 2.13 -7.42 13.69
N LEU A 326 3.19 -8.04 13.14
CA LEU A 326 3.03 -9.23 12.29
C LEU A 326 2.39 -10.42 13.01
N LYS A 327 2.61 -10.54 14.32
CA LYS A 327 2.00 -11.59 15.17
C LYS A 327 0.52 -11.32 15.43
N LYS A 328 0.08 -10.07 15.33
CA LYS A 328 -1.31 -9.62 15.53
C LYS A 328 -1.71 -8.59 14.47
N PRO A 329 -1.73 -8.99 13.18
CA PRO A 329 -1.77 -8.05 12.06
C PRO A 329 -3.13 -7.34 11.91
N PHE A 330 -4.19 -7.84 12.56
CA PHE A 330 -5.56 -7.36 12.39
C PHE A 330 -6.23 -6.89 13.68
N ASN A 331 -5.46 -6.57 14.73
CA ASN A 331 -6.01 -6.02 15.98
C ASN A 331 -6.81 -4.71 15.82
N HIS A 332 -6.67 -4.03 14.68
CA HIS A 332 -7.47 -2.84 14.36
C HIS A 332 -8.94 -3.18 14.04
N TYR A 333 -9.23 -4.42 13.66
CA TYR A 333 -10.59 -4.93 13.57
C TYR A 333 -11.13 -5.21 14.97
N LYS A 334 -12.02 -4.34 15.47
CA LYS A 334 -12.71 -4.52 16.75
C LYS A 334 -13.89 -5.50 16.65
N LYS A 335 -13.68 -6.65 16.01
CA LYS A 335 -14.71 -7.68 15.76
C LYS A 335 -14.18 -9.06 16.17
N PRO A 336 -14.96 -9.90 16.90
CA PRO A 336 -14.50 -11.20 17.37
C PRO A 336 -13.99 -12.13 16.25
N ASP A 337 -14.64 -12.11 15.08
CA ASP A 337 -14.25 -12.99 13.96
C ASP A 337 -12.83 -12.69 13.40
N TRP A 338 -12.22 -11.56 13.77
CA TRP A 338 -10.88 -11.16 13.35
C TRP A 338 -9.77 -11.46 14.37
N GLU A 339 -10.12 -11.85 15.60
CA GLU A 339 -9.14 -12.08 16.68
C GLU A 339 -8.19 -13.24 16.37
N ASP A 340 -8.69 -14.28 15.70
CA ASP A 340 -7.93 -15.47 15.31
C ASP A 340 -7.32 -15.37 13.91
N CYS A 341 -7.46 -14.23 13.22
CA CYS A 341 -6.91 -14.05 11.88
C CYS A 341 -5.38 -14.04 11.88
N GLN A 342 -4.79 -14.89 11.04
CA GLN A 342 -3.34 -14.98 10.88
C GLN A 342 -2.95 -14.82 9.41
N ILE A 343 -1.71 -14.40 9.18
CA ILE A 343 -1.11 -14.42 7.85
C ILE A 343 -0.79 -15.88 7.53
N SER A 344 -1.47 -16.46 6.54
CA SER A 344 -1.22 -17.82 6.09
C SER A 344 -0.21 -17.88 4.95
N HIS A 345 -0.23 -16.89 4.06
CA HIS A 345 0.67 -16.81 2.93
C HIS A 345 1.10 -15.37 2.65
N PHE A 346 2.24 -15.20 2.01
CA PHE A 346 2.57 -13.95 1.35
C PHE A 346 3.18 -14.17 -0.04
N ILE A 347 2.88 -13.25 -0.96
CA ILE A 347 3.40 -13.22 -2.32
C ILE A 347 4.32 -12.02 -2.47
N VAL A 348 5.51 -12.27 -2.97
CA VAL A 348 6.53 -11.25 -3.22
C VAL A 348 6.63 -10.98 -4.72
N PRO A 349 6.31 -9.75 -5.17
CA PRO A 349 6.48 -9.32 -6.55
C PRO A 349 7.95 -8.96 -6.84
N LEU A 350 8.81 -9.98 -7.01
CA LEU A 350 10.23 -9.76 -7.31
C LEU A 350 10.46 -9.38 -8.77
N TYR A 351 11.52 -8.62 -9.02
CA TYR A 351 12.04 -8.47 -10.37
C TYR A 351 12.47 -9.83 -10.92
N SER A 352 12.13 -10.11 -12.18
CA SER A 352 12.25 -11.45 -12.79
C SER A 352 13.67 -12.02 -12.82
N LYS A 353 14.70 -11.21 -12.59
CA LYS A 353 16.11 -11.63 -12.53
C LYS A 353 16.67 -11.75 -11.11
N VAL A 354 15.82 -11.69 -10.08
CA VAL A 354 16.22 -11.95 -8.69
C VAL A 354 16.16 -13.46 -8.46
N TYR A 355 17.32 -14.11 -8.42
CA TYR A 355 17.45 -15.55 -8.14
C TYR A 355 17.78 -15.85 -6.68
N LEU A 356 18.40 -14.90 -5.97
CA LEU A 356 18.72 -15.00 -4.55
C LEU A 356 17.61 -14.32 -3.74
N GLU A 357 16.49 -15.02 -3.59
CA GLU A 357 15.36 -14.60 -2.75
C GLU A 357 15.71 -14.65 -1.25
N ALA A 358 14.88 -14.03 -0.39
CA ALA A 358 15.19 -13.80 1.02
C ALA A 358 15.64 -15.04 1.80
N TYR A 359 15.04 -16.21 1.54
CA TYR A 359 15.39 -17.48 2.17
C TYR A 359 16.79 -17.95 1.74
N GLU A 360 17.07 -17.94 0.44
CA GLU A 360 18.40 -18.29 -0.09
C GLU A 360 19.48 -17.32 0.39
N ALA A 361 19.18 -16.01 0.40
CA ALA A 361 20.08 -14.98 0.90
C ALA A 361 20.39 -15.18 2.39
N LYS A 362 19.37 -15.45 3.21
CA LYS A 362 19.53 -15.70 4.65
C LYS A 362 20.36 -16.95 4.90
N ASN A 363 20.07 -18.05 4.22
CA ASN A 363 20.84 -19.29 4.35
C ASN A 363 22.29 -19.12 3.93
N PHE A 364 22.54 -18.37 2.86
CA PHE A 364 23.90 -18.03 2.42
C PHE A 364 24.65 -17.23 3.49
N ILE A 365 24.02 -16.21 4.07
CA ILE A 365 24.65 -15.37 5.11
C ILE A 365 24.98 -16.20 6.36
N ILE A 366 24.07 -17.07 6.81
CA ILE A 366 24.33 -17.94 7.97
C ILE A 366 25.50 -18.88 7.70
N LYS A 367 25.54 -19.52 6.52
CA LYS A 367 26.67 -20.38 6.11
C LYS A 367 27.99 -19.61 6.03
N PHE A 368 27.95 -18.41 5.44
CA PHE A 368 29.10 -17.54 5.34
C PHE A 368 29.63 -17.16 6.73
N LEU A 369 28.74 -16.78 7.66
CA LEU A 369 29.14 -16.47 9.03
C LEU A 369 29.76 -17.69 9.72
N ASN A 370 29.13 -18.86 9.69
CA ASN A 370 29.72 -20.08 10.27
C ASN A 370 31.15 -20.32 9.76
N PHE A 371 31.37 -20.25 8.44
CA PHE A 371 32.70 -20.39 7.86
C PHE A 371 33.67 -19.29 8.35
N PHE A 372 33.23 -18.04 8.39
CA PHE A 372 34.06 -16.91 8.80
C PHE A 372 34.46 -16.99 10.28
N TYR A 373 33.54 -17.43 11.15
CA TYR A 373 33.79 -17.69 12.57
C TYR A 373 34.79 -18.83 12.80
N GLU A 374 34.74 -19.89 11.99
CA GLU A 374 35.68 -21.01 12.11
C GLU A 374 37.12 -20.65 11.70
N ASN A 375 37.30 -19.68 10.82
CA ASN A 375 38.57 -19.47 10.12
C ASN A 375 39.24 -18.11 10.37
N GLU A 376 38.49 -17.02 10.57
CA GLU A 376 39.04 -15.67 10.49
C GLU A 376 38.80 -14.78 11.71
N ILE A 377 37.72 -14.98 12.49
CA ILE A 377 37.46 -14.16 13.67
C ILE A 377 37.50 -14.97 14.97
N LYS A 378 38.36 -14.54 15.91
CA LYS A 378 38.49 -15.16 17.24
C LYS A 378 37.60 -14.51 18.32
N GLU A 379 37.19 -13.25 18.14
CA GLU A 379 36.34 -12.52 19.09
C GLU A 379 35.34 -11.62 18.35
N ILE A 380 34.03 -11.89 18.48
CA ILE A 380 32.95 -10.99 18.02
C ILE A 380 32.03 -10.68 19.18
N GLY A 381 32.37 -9.63 19.95
CA GLY A 381 31.52 -9.02 20.98
C GLY A 381 30.67 -10.00 21.80
N ASP A 382 29.54 -9.52 22.29
CA ASP A 382 28.58 -10.35 23.04
C ASP A 382 27.44 -10.90 22.17
N ALA A 383 27.22 -10.31 20.98
CA ALA A 383 26.20 -10.71 20.01
C ALA A 383 26.49 -10.12 18.62
N VAL A 384 25.95 -10.74 17.57
CA VAL A 384 25.94 -10.20 16.21
C VAL A 384 24.53 -9.82 15.80
N TYR A 385 24.38 -8.54 15.44
CA TYR A 385 23.15 -8.03 14.86
C TYR A 385 23.20 -8.07 13.33
N ILE A 386 22.21 -8.70 12.69
CA ILE A 386 22.15 -8.86 11.24
C ILE A 386 20.87 -8.22 10.69
N ARG A 387 21.06 -7.29 9.74
CA ARG A 387 19.98 -6.77 8.91
C ARG A 387 20.19 -7.22 7.47
N ILE A 388 19.27 -8.06 6.98
CA ILE A 388 19.27 -8.53 5.59
C ILE A 388 18.25 -7.71 4.81
N PHE A 389 18.65 -7.25 3.64
CA PHE A 389 17.76 -6.65 2.65
C PHE A 389 18.28 -6.93 1.23
N LEU A 390 17.36 -6.99 0.28
CA LEU A 390 17.64 -7.12 -1.14
C LEU A 390 17.64 -5.73 -1.77
N THR A 391 18.63 -5.45 -2.61
CA THR A 391 18.73 -4.17 -3.32
C THR A 391 19.33 -4.35 -4.70
N SER A 392 19.14 -3.37 -5.56
CA SER A 392 19.75 -3.38 -6.89
C SER A 392 21.26 -3.09 -6.79
N SER A 393 22.04 -3.65 -7.71
CA SER A 393 23.48 -3.33 -7.81
C SER A 393 23.72 -1.82 -7.97
N ARG A 394 22.83 -1.10 -8.67
CA ARG A 394 22.90 0.36 -8.84
C ARG A 394 22.73 1.08 -7.51
N SER A 395 21.70 0.73 -6.75
CA SER A 395 21.42 1.31 -5.43
C SER A 395 22.54 1.02 -4.44
N PHE A 396 23.07 -0.21 -4.43
CA PHE A 396 24.19 -0.60 -3.57
C PHE A 396 25.46 0.19 -3.88
N LYS A 397 25.86 0.26 -5.15
CA LYS A 397 27.04 1.04 -5.58
C LYS A 397 26.89 2.52 -5.28
N ASN A 398 25.69 3.07 -5.48
CA ASN A 398 25.40 4.46 -5.14
C ASN A 398 25.58 4.72 -3.64
N GLU A 399 25.04 3.85 -2.79
CA GLU A 399 25.17 3.97 -1.33
C GLU A 399 26.64 3.89 -0.90
N ILE A 400 27.42 2.93 -1.41
CA ILE A 400 28.87 2.83 -1.11
C ILE A 400 29.60 4.13 -1.47
N ALA A 401 29.31 4.69 -2.66
CA ALA A 401 29.97 5.89 -3.14
C ALA A 401 29.70 7.11 -2.23
N ILE A 402 28.44 7.32 -1.83
CA ILE A 402 28.03 8.51 -1.06
C ILE A 402 28.26 8.36 0.44
N ASN A 403 28.21 7.13 0.97
CA ASN A 403 28.24 6.90 2.41
C ASN A 403 29.66 7.00 2.94
N LYS A 404 29.92 8.02 3.77
CA LYS A 404 31.26 8.31 4.31
C LYS A 404 31.68 7.38 5.45
N THR A 405 30.78 6.57 5.99
CA THR A 405 31.09 5.66 7.12
C THR A 405 31.76 4.35 6.66
N TRP A 406 31.70 4.03 5.37
CA TRP A 406 32.30 2.82 4.82
C TRP A 406 33.81 2.97 4.66
N ASN A 407 34.55 1.89 4.92
CA ASN A 407 35.99 1.84 4.72
C ASN A 407 36.35 2.16 3.25
N LYS A 408 37.44 2.91 3.05
CA LYS A 408 37.98 3.24 1.72
C LYS A 408 38.29 2.01 0.89
N ASP A 409 38.68 0.90 1.49
CA ASP A 409 38.98 -0.34 0.76
C ASP A 409 37.71 -1.01 0.18
N ILE A 410 36.52 -0.62 0.66
CA ILE A 410 35.22 -1.13 0.16
C ILE A 410 34.63 -0.18 -0.90
N LYS A 411 35.09 1.08 -0.96
CA LYS A 411 34.68 2.08 -1.95
C LYS A 411 35.42 1.91 -3.27
#